data_AF-A0A6A7AP67-F1
#
_entry.id   AF-A0A6A7AP67-F1
#
_cell.length_a   1.000
_cell.length_b   1.000
_cell.length_c   1.000
_cell.angle_alpha   90.00
_cell.angle_beta   90.00
_cell.angle_gamma   90.00
#
_symmetry.space_group_name_H-M   'P 1'
#
loop_
_entity.id
_entity.type
_entity.pdbx_description
1 polymer ?
#
loop_
_entity_poly.entity_id
_entity_poly.type
_entity_poly.pdbx_seq_one_letter_code
_entity_poly.pdbx_strand_id
1 'polypeptide(L)'
;MKVFQTLAITLLSPTIVSAWLCNCYQVSNPDLKASGHFCDPKGGAYCYDHKLGVQACILNTPINDIDCANSYKKVVNGKLVPDPSWRAECEHYTGKCPKTG
;
A
#
# COMPACT_ATOMS: atom_id res chain seq x y z
N MET A 1 -17.15 -55.11 -7.83
CA MET A 1 -16.61 -53.81 -8.29
C MET A 1 -17.77 -52.86 -8.49
N LYS A 2 -17.60 -51.57 -8.10
CA LYS A 2 -18.45 -50.37 -8.34
C LYS A 2 -18.98 -49.76 -7.03
N VAL A 3 -18.89 -48.48 -6.73
CA VAL A 3 -18.01 -47.35 -7.10
C VAL A 3 -18.15 -46.44 -5.87
N PHE A 4 -17.07 -46.14 -5.14
CA PHE A 4 -17.10 -45.09 -4.13
C PHE A 4 -17.03 -43.75 -4.87
N GLN A 5 -18.14 -43.01 -4.93
CA GLN A 5 -18.12 -41.63 -5.38
C GLN A 5 -17.72 -40.75 -4.19
N THR A 6 -16.43 -40.47 -4.07
CA THR A 6 -15.92 -39.38 -3.23
C THR A 6 -16.19 -38.06 -3.95
N LEU A 7 -17.23 -37.34 -3.50
CA LEU A 7 -17.42 -35.93 -3.83
C LEU A 7 -16.27 -35.13 -3.21
N ALA A 8 -15.21 -34.90 -3.99
CA ALA A 8 -14.19 -33.92 -3.66
C ALA A 8 -14.75 -32.52 -3.97
N ILE A 9 -15.40 -31.90 -2.98
CA ILE A 9 -15.72 -30.47 -3.03
C ILE A 9 -14.40 -29.74 -2.75
N THR A 10 -13.67 -29.40 -3.81
CA THR A 10 -12.58 -28.41 -3.74
C THR A 10 -13.22 -27.05 -3.49
N LEU A 11 -13.36 -26.71 -2.21
CA LEU A 11 -13.64 -25.35 -1.75
C LEU A 11 -12.49 -24.46 -2.22
N LEU A 12 -12.68 -23.80 -3.36
CA LEU A 12 -11.94 -22.60 -3.74
C LEU A 12 -12.34 -21.49 -2.77
N SER A 13 -11.80 -21.52 -1.55
CA SER A 13 -11.86 -20.39 -0.65
C SER A 13 -11.24 -19.21 -1.40
N PRO A 14 -11.97 -18.10 -1.62
CA PRO A 14 -11.32 -16.90 -2.11
C PRO A 14 -10.25 -16.57 -1.08
N THR A 15 -8.98 -16.67 -1.46
CA THR A 15 -7.91 -16.09 -0.67
C THR A 15 -8.25 -14.60 -0.62
N ILE A 16 -8.79 -14.17 0.51
CA ILE A 16 -8.97 -12.76 0.82
C ILE A 16 -7.53 -12.24 0.91
N VAL A 17 -6.99 -11.81 -0.22
CA VAL A 17 -5.70 -11.13 -0.26
C VAL A 17 -5.98 -9.83 0.47
N SER A 18 -5.59 -9.76 1.74
CA SER A 18 -5.70 -8.52 2.51
C SER A 18 -4.76 -7.53 1.85
N ALA A 19 -5.34 -6.65 1.04
CA ALA A 19 -4.61 -5.61 0.36
C ALA A 19 -4.81 -4.31 1.13
N TRP A 20 -3.77 -3.49 1.18
CA TRP A 20 -3.73 -2.23 1.91
C TRP A 20 -3.40 -1.15 0.91
N LEU A 21 -4.27 -0.16 0.80
CA LEU A 21 -3.98 1.04 0.01
C LEU A 21 -3.26 2.01 0.93
N CYS A 22 -1.96 2.15 0.73
CA CYS A 22 -1.10 2.95 1.60
C CYS A 22 -0.52 4.15 0.87
N ASN A 23 -0.40 5.28 1.56
CA ASN A 23 0.37 6.44 1.15
C ASN A 23 1.17 6.98 2.34
N CYS A 24 2.11 7.88 2.06
CA CYS A 24 2.69 8.73 3.08
C CYS A 24 2.24 10.16 2.82
N TYR A 25 1.88 10.89 3.88
CA TYR A 25 1.56 12.30 3.80
C TYR A 25 2.47 13.12 4.72
N GLN A 26 2.68 14.39 4.38
CA GLN A 26 3.42 15.30 5.24
C GLN A 26 2.49 15.96 6.25
N VAL A 27 2.80 15.92 7.55
CA VAL A 27 1.94 16.46 8.61
C VAL A 27 1.65 17.96 8.43
N SER A 28 2.60 18.73 7.90
CA SER A 28 2.43 20.16 7.62
C SER A 28 1.54 20.44 6.40
N ASN A 29 1.32 19.46 5.54
CA ASN A 29 0.46 19.55 4.37
C ASN A 29 -0.15 18.17 4.06
N PRO A 30 -1.25 17.78 4.74
CA PRO A 30 -1.84 16.44 4.60
C PRO A 30 -2.34 16.10 3.20
N ASP A 31 -2.59 17.12 2.37
CA ASP A 31 -2.97 16.94 0.95
C ASP A 31 -1.77 16.53 0.08
N LEU A 32 -0.53 16.75 0.55
CA LEU A 32 0.67 16.24 -0.09
C LEU A 32 0.87 14.77 0.24
N LYS A 33 0.29 13.91 -0.61
CA LYS A 33 0.43 12.45 -0.54
C LYS A 33 1.47 11.94 -1.54
N ALA A 34 2.27 10.97 -1.12
CA ALA A 34 3.29 10.34 -1.95
C ALA A 34 3.45 8.85 -1.61
N SER A 35 3.61 8.01 -2.62
CA SER A 35 3.82 6.57 -2.41
C SER A 35 4.99 5.95 -3.17
N GLY A 36 5.60 6.67 -4.12
CA GLY A 36 6.63 6.10 -5.00
C GLY A 36 7.84 5.52 -4.25
N HIS A 37 8.39 6.25 -3.27
CA HIS A 37 9.63 5.85 -2.59
C HIS A 37 9.52 4.58 -1.73
N PHE A 38 8.31 4.16 -1.34
CA PHE A 38 8.12 2.90 -0.60
C PHE A 38 7.42 1.83 -1.43
N CYS A 39 6.73 2.19 -2.52
CA CYS A 39 6.00 1.22 -3.34
C CYS A 39 6.95 0.28 -4.08
N ASP A 40 7.97 0.84 -4.72
CA ASP A 40 8.99 0.11 -5.48
C ASP A 40 9.71 -0.96 -4.63
N PRO A 41 10.30 -0.65 -3.46
CA PRO A 41 11.02 -1.64 -2.67
C PRO A 41 10.12 -2.70 -2.02
N LYS A 42 8.83 -2.40 -1.81
CA LYS A 42 7.88 -3.33 -1.16
C LYS A 42 7.13 -4.21 -2.18
N GLY A 43 7.38 -4.03 -3.48
CA GLY A 43 6.77 -4.82 -4.56
C GLY A 43 5.26 -4.62 -4.69
N GLY A 44 4.76 -3.45 -4.28
CA GLY A 44 3.34 -3.13 -4.36
C GLY A 44 2.91 -2.61 -5.72
N ALA A 45 1.60 -2.61 -5.97
CA ALA A 45 1.05 -2.01 -7.18
C ALA A 45 0.87 -0.51 -6.95
N TYR A 46 1.62 0.31 -7.70
CA TYR A 46 1.50 1.75 -7.64
C TYR A 46 0.15 2.23 -8.16
N CYS A 47 -0.51 3.08 -7.37
CA CYS A 47 -1.81 3.67 -7.66
C CYS A 47 -1.71 5.17 -7.76
N TYR A 48 -2.02 5.68 -8.94
CA TYR A 48 -1.88 7.10 -9.23
C TYR A 48 -3.07 7.64 -9.99
N ASP A 49 -3.70 8.66 -9.41
CA ASP A 49 -4.72 9.46 -10.04
C ASP A 49 -4.49 10.94 -9.74
N HIS A 50 -4.12 11.70 -10.76
CA HIS A 50 -3.89 13.14 -10.67
C HIS A 50 -5.16 13.96 -10.40
N LYS A 51 -6.33 13.50 -10.85
CA LYS A 51 -7.60 14.24 -10.72
C LYS A 51 -8.16 14.13 -9.31
N LEU A 52 -7.94 12.99 -8.67
CA LEU A 52 -8.39 12.70 -7.30
C LEU A 52 -7.30 12.92 -6.25
N GLY A 53 -6.08 13.30 -6.67
CA GLY A 53 -4.94 13.45 -5.76
C GLY A 53 -4.50 12.13 -5.12
N VAL A 54 -4.82 10.98 -5.73
CA VAL A 54 -4.46 9.67 -5.19
C VAL A 54 -3.03 9.37 -5.59
N GLN A 55 -2.15 9.27 -4.59
CA GLN A 55 -0.83 8.66 -4.71
C GLN A 55 -0.72 7.58 -3.64
N ALA A 56 -0.99 6.34 -4.00
CA ALA A 56 -0.98 5.23 -3.06
C ALA A 56 -0.26 4.02 -3.64
N CYS A 57 -0.05 3.01 -2.81
CA CYS A 57 0.52 1.74 -3.19
C CYS A 57 -0.35 0.65 -2.58
N ILE A 58 -0.74 -0.33 -3.39
CA ILE A 58 -1.44 -1.51 -2.92
C ILE A 58 -0.41 -2.52 -2.43
N LEU A 59 -0.44 -2.82 -1.14
CA LEU A 59 0.50 -3.69 -0.45
C LEU A 59 -0.24 -4.86 0.23
N ASN A 60 0.44 -5.99 0.40
CA ASN A 60 -0.10 -7.11 1.19
C ASN A 60 -0.07 -6.82 2.70
N THR A 61 0.77 -5.87 3.13
CA THR A 61 0.94 -5.47 4.52
C THR A 61 0.96 -3.95 4.60
N PRO A 62 0.32 -3.34 5.60
CA PRO A 62 0.36 -1.89 5.76
C PRO A 62 1.79 -1.44 6.11
N ILE A 63 2.11 -0.22 5.72
CA ILE A 63 3.30 0.49 6.20
C ILE A 63 2.99 1.29 7.45
N ASN A 64 4.03 1.70 8.17
CA ASN A 64 3.90 2.58 9.33
C ASN A 64 4.71 3.87 9.14
N ASP A 65 4.61 4.77 10.13
CA ASP A 65 5.31 6.06 10.11
C ASP A 65 6.84 5.93 9.97
N ILE A 66 7.43 4.84 10.46
CA ILE A 66 8.88 4.60 10.35
C ILE A 66 9.25 4.27 8.90
N ASP A 67 8.44 3.47 8.20
CA ASP A 67 8.62 3.24 6.76
C ASP A 67 8.56 4.57 6.00
N CYS A 68 7.57 5.43 6.27
CA CYS A 68 7.43 6.74 5.65
C CYS A 68 8.63 7.66 5.94
N ALA A 69 9.03 7.79 7.21
CA ALA A 69 10.17 8.62 7.59
C ALA A 69 11.47 8.15 6.93
N ASN A 70 11.66 6.85 6.78
CA ASN A 70 12.83 6.28 6.11
C ASN A 70 12.80 6.44 4.58
N SER A 71 11.61 6.45 3.96
CA SER A 71 11.46 6.65 2.52
C SER A 71 11.58 8.13 2.12
N TYR A 72 11.06 9.05 2.94
CA TYR A 72 11.07 10.49 2.66
C TYR A 72 12.04 11.22 3.58
N LYS A 73 13.33 10.93 3.43
CA LYS A 73 14.39 11.51 4.26
C LYS A 73 14.54 13.01 4.03
N LYS A 74 15.03 13.71 5.05
CA LYS A 74 15.47 15.11 4.96
C LYS A 74 16.98 15.23 5.11
N VAL A 75 17.52 16.34 4.64
CA VAL A 75 18.94 16.67 4.80
C VAL A 75 19.12 17.47 6.09
N VAL A 76 19.89 16.93 7.03
CA VAL A 76 20.32 17.64 8.25
C VAL A 76 21.84 17.58 8.30
N ASN A 77 22.49 18.74 8.32
CA ASN A 77 23.96 18.86 8.33
C ASN A 77 24.63 18.05 7.20
N GLY A 78 24.06 18.10 5.99
CA GLY A 78 24.57 17.39 4.81
C GLY A 78 24.33 15.88 4.79
N LYS A 79 23.61 15.32 5.78
CA LYS A 79 23.28 13.88 5.85
C LYS A 79 21.79 13.64 5.65
N LEU A 80 21.45 12.58 4.92
CA LEU A 80 20.07 12.11 4.79
C LEU A 80 19.68 11.35 6.05
N VAL A 81 18.71 11.90 6.78
CA VAL A 81 18.14 11.30 8.00
C VAL A 81 16.64 11.06 7.82
N PRO A 82 16.06 10.07 8.51
CA PRO A 82 14.61 9.86 8.45
C PRO A 82 13.85 11.13 8.83
N ASP A 83 12.80 11.46 8.09
CA ASP A 83 11.98 12.63 8.39
C ASP A 83 10.67 12.26 9.09
N PRO A 84 10.54 12.47 10.40
CA PRO A 84 9.32 12.12 11.15
C PRO A 84 8.12 13.03 10.82
N SER A 85 8.29 14.00 9.91
CA SER A 85 7.20 14.81 9.37
C SER A 85 6.30 14.03 8.40
N TRP A 86 6.76 12.88 7.91
CA TRP A 86 5.99 11.98 7.06
C TRP A 86 5.31 10.89 7.88
N ARG A 87 4.02 10.68 7.65
CA ARG A 87 3.18 9.70 8.35
C ARG A 87 2.52 8.77 7.36
N ALA A 88 2.28 7.53 7.79
CA ALA A 88 1.58 6.54 7.00
C ALA A 88 0.07 6.76 7.09
N GLU A 89 -0.60 6.67 5.94
CA GLU A 89 -2.05 6.52 5.85
C GLU A 89 -2.31 5.23 5.06
N CYS A 90 -2.86 4.23 5.74
CA CYS A 90 -3.18 2.94 5.16
C CYS A 90 -4.62 2.59 5.48
N GLU A 91 -5.38 2.24 4.45
CA GLU A 91 -6.73 1.71 4.59
C GLU A 91 -6.78 0.28 4.03
N HIS A 92 -7.60 -0.56 4.67
CA HIS A 92 -7.83 -1.90 4.16
C HIS A 92 -8.60 -1.79 2.84
N TYR A 93 -8.10 -2.46 1.82
CA TYR A 93 -8.50 -2.26 0.45
C TYR A 93 -8.88 -3.58 -0.19
N THR A 94 -10.08 -3.63 -0.76
CA THR A 94 -10.56 -4.78 -1.53
C THR A 94 -11.02 -4.26 -2.88
N GLY A 95 -10.14 -4.29 -3.87
CA GLY A 95 -10.46 -3.71 -5.17
C GLY A 95 -9.29 -3.66 -6.14
N LYS A 96 -9.59 -3.17 -7.35
CA LYS A 96 -8.56 -2.74 -8.31
C LYS A 96 -8.28 -1.29 -8.05
N CYS A 97 -6.99 -0.92 -8.00
CA CYS A 97 -6.48 0.44 -7.94
C CYS A 97 -7.52 1.49 -8.34
N PRO A 98 -7.87 2.45 -7.47
CA PRO A 98 -8.94 3.41 -7.75
C PRO A 98 -8.71 4.07 -9.10
N LYS A 99 -9.38 3.55 -10.12
CA LYS A 99 -9.50 4.12 -11.45
C LYS A 99 -10.92 4.59 -11.50
N THR A 100 -11.16 5.88 -11.57
CA THR A 100 -12.52 6.30 -11.90
C THR A 100 -12.72 6.19 -13.39
N GLY A 101 -13.80 5.50 -13.77
CA GLY A 101 -14.62 5.76 -14.96
C GLY A 101 -13.91 5.63 -16.30
#